data_AF-A0A935VHC8-F1
#
_entry.id   AF-A0A935VHC8-F1
#
_cell.length_a   1.000
_cell.length_b   1.000
_cell.length_c   1.000
_cell.angle_alpha   90.00
_cell.angle_beta   90.00
_cell.angle_gamma   90.00
#
_symmetry.space_group_name_H-M   'P 1'
#
loop_
_entity.id
_entity.type
_entity.pdbx_description
1 polymer ?
#
loop_
_entity_poly.entity_id
_entity_poly.type
_entity_poly.pdbx_seq_one_letter_code
_entity_poly.pdbx_strand_id
1 'polypeptide(L)'
;MDAMIKTKFYSYAEYAALVSDCAANGSTTGLEKSAKQIEATKLNAHRMLRISKTFVPEKKLSDLIRSINKKLEWVVISEAWCEIVRKIFQLLQLWLN
;
A
#
# COMPACT_ATOMS: atom_id res chain seq x y z
N MET A 1 -20.24 22.06 12.32
CA MET A 1 -19.80 21.67 10.96
C MET A 1 -18.58 20.81 11.18
N ASP A 2 -18.77 19.66 11.85
CA ASP A 2 -17.71 18.94 12.57
C ASP A 2 -17.94 17.42 12.44
N ALA A 3 -18.15 16.96 11.19
CA ALA A 3 -17.96 15.55 10.91
C ALA A 3 -16.44 15.31 10.97
N MET A 4 -15.96 15.06 12.19
CA MET A 4 -14.60 14.66 12.50
C MET A 4 -14.22 13.47 11.61
N ILE A 5 -13.51 13.74 10.51
CA ILE A 5 -12.82 12.70 9.76
C ILE A 5 -11.80 12.13 10.74
N LYS A 6 -12.08 10.96 11.31
CA LYS A 6 -11.08 10.17 12.03
C LYS A 6 -10.06 9.67 11.01
N THR A 7 -9.15 10.55 10.59
CA THR A 7 -8.10 10.20 9.64
C THR A 7 -7.05 9.39 10.38
N LYS A 8 -7.12 8.07 10.24
CA LYS A 8 -6.10 7.16 10.77
C LYS A 8 -5.00 7.02 9.72
N PHE A 9 -3.80 7.46 10.07
CA PHE A 9 -2.62 7.27 9.24
C PHE A 9 -2.02 5.90 9.54
N TYR A 10 -1.47 5.28 8.50
CA TYR A 10 -0.78 4.01 8.59
C TYR A 10 0.60 4.18 7.98
N SER A 11 1.63 3.72 8.68
CA SER A 11 2.89 3.38 8.04
C SER A 11 2.65 2.28 6.99
N TYR A 12 3.63 2.10 6.09
CA TYR A 12 3.55 1.04 5.10
C TYR A 12 3.32 -0.34 5.72
N ALA A 13 4.04 -0.66 6.80
CA ALA A 13 3.94 -1.96 7.48
C ALA A 13 2.56 -2.16 8.12
N GLU A 14 2.02 -1.12 8.77
CA GLU A 14 0.69 -1.18 9.38
C GLU A 14 -0.41 -1.29 8.32
N TYR A 15 -0.27 -0.59 7.19
CA TYR A 15 -1.22 -0.72 6.09
C TYR A 15 -1.14 -2.12 5.46
N ALA A 16 0.06 -2.71 5.36
CA ALA A 16 0.19 -4.08 4.87
C ALA A 16 -0.45 -5.12 5.79
N ALA A 17 -0.32 -4.94 7.10
CA ALA A 17 -1.04 -5.74 8.08
C ALA A 17 -2.55 -5.59 7.93
N LEU A 18 -3.06 -4.36 7.80
CA LEU A 18 -4.48 -4.07 7.59
C LEU A 18 -5.04 -4.80 6.34
N VAL A 19 -4.32 -4.76 5.22
CA VAL A 19 -4.74 -5.45 3.99
C VAL A 19 -4.76 -6.97 4.19
N SER A 20 -3.76 -7.51 4.88
CA SER A 20 -3.70 -8.94 5.21
C SER A 20 -4.87 -9.37 6.10
N ASP A 21 -5.19 -8.57 7.13
CA ASP A 21 -6.30 -8.83 8.04
C ASP A 21 -7.65 -8.76 7.32
N CYS A 22 -7.83 -7.78 6.42
CA CYS A 22 -9.02 -7.69 5.59
C CYS A 22 -9.20 -8.96 4.74
N ALA A 23 -8.13 -9.42 4.08
CA ALA A 23 -8.16 -10.62 3.24
C ALA A 23 -8.50 -11.88 4.05
N ALA A 24 -7.87 -12.05 5.23
CA ALA A 24 -8.12 -13.19 6.12
C ALA A 24 -9.57 -13.25 6.63
N ASN A 25 -10.18 -12.08 6.86
CA ASN A 25 -11.55 -11.97 7.36
C ASN A 25 -12.61 -11.86 6.25
N GLY A 26 -12.25 -12.04 4.97
CA GLY A 26 -13.19 -11.93 3.85
C GLY A 26 -13.82 -10.54 3.73
N SER A 27 -13.05 -9.48 4.01
CA SER A 27 -13.49 -8.08 4.02
C SER A 27 -12.54 -7.20 3.20
N THR A 28 -12.86 -5.92 3.10
CA THR A 28 -12.01 -4.86 2.55
C THR A 28 -12.15 -3.57 3.37
N THR A 29 -11.28 -2.59 3.12
CA THR A 29 -11.50 -1.18 3.50
C THR A 29 -12.53 -0.53 2.58
N GLY A 30 -13.14 0.56 3.03
CA GLY A 30 -14.21 1.25 2.30
C GLY A 30 -15.59 0.95 2.89
N LEU A 31 -16.56 1.79 2.53
CA LEU A 31 -17.95 1.63 2.99
C LEU A 31 -18.64 0.45 2.29
N GLU A 32 -18.45 0.34 0.97
CA GLU A 32 -18.93 -0.78 0.20
C GLU A 32 -17.93 -1.93 0.21
N LYS A 33 -18.46 -3.15 0.38
CA LYS A 33 -17.69 -4.39 0.45
C LYS A 33 -18.30 -5.43 -0.46
N SER A 34 -18.32 -5.14 -1.76
CA SER A 34 -18.80 -6.09 -2.75
C SER A 34 -17.91 -7.34 -2.81
N ALA A 35 -18.46 -8.47 -3.25
CA ALA A 35 -17.70 -9.70 -3.46
C ALA A 35 -16.47 -9.48 -4.36
N LYS A 36 -16.62 -8.64 -5.39
CA LYS A 36 -15.52 -8.26 -6.29
C LYS A 36 -14.38 -7.54 -5.55
N GLN A 37 -14.70 -6.61 -4.65
CA GLN A 37 -13.69 -5.89 -3.87
C GLN A 37 -13.00 -6.80 -2.86
N ILE A 38 -13.73 -7.70 -2.21
CA ILE A 38 -13.15 -8.70 -1.29
C ILE A 38 -12.16 -9.60 -2.03
N GLU A 39 -12.52 -10.10 -3.21
CA GLU A 39 -11.61 -10.91 -4.04
C GLU A 39 -10.37 -10.11 -4.49
N ALA A 40 -10.55 -8.84 -4.87
CA ALA A 40 -9.42 -7.96 -5.18
C ALA A 40 -8.50 -7.73 -3.97
N THR A 41 -9.05 -7.58 -2.77
CA THR A 41 -8.27 -7.46 -1.52
C THR A 41 -7.43 -8.70 -1.25
N LYS A 42 -8.00 -9.91 -1.42
CA LYS A 42 -7.23 -11.16 -1.29
C LYS A 42 -6.06 -11.20 -2.26
N LEU A 43 -6.31 -10.88 -3.53
CA LEU A 43 -5.27 -10.83 -4.55
C LEU A 43 -4.19 -9.79 -4.21
N ASN A 44 -4.58 -8.63 -3.69
CA ASN A 44 -3.66 -7.57 -3.30
C ASN A 44 -2.80 -7.96 -2.09
N ALA A 45 -3.36 -8.63 -1.08
CA ALA A 45 -2.58 -9.15 0.05
C ALA A 45 -1.46 -10.10 -0.43
N HIS A 46 -1.78 -11.02 -1.35
CA HIS A 46 -0.77 -11.90 -1.96
C HIS A 46 0.27 -11.12 -2.77
N ARG A 47 -0.15 -10.13 -3.56
CA ARG A 47 0.77 -9.30 -4.35
C ARG A 47 1.73 -8.50 -3.47
N MET A 48 1.25 -7.95 -2.35
CA MET A 48 2.07 -7.19 -1.42
C MET A 48 3.14 -8.06 -0.76
N LEU A 49 2.79 -9.27 -0.32
CA LEU A 49 3.74 -10.25 0.20
C LEU A 49 4.77 -10.71 -0.85
N ARG A 50 4.36 -10.83 -2.11
CA ARG A 50 5.28 -11.18 -3.20
C ARG A 50 6.24 -10.03 -3.48
N ILE A 51 5.71 -8.81 -3.69
CA ILE A 51 6.51 -7.62 -3.97
C ILE A 51 7.55 -7.44 -2.87
N SER A 52 7.17 -7.59 -1.60
CA SER A 52 8.09 -7.40 -0.48
C SER A 52 9.29 -8.34 -0.46
N LYS A 53 9.19 -9.49 -1.13
CA LYS A 53 10.25 -10.50 -1.23
C LYS A 53 11.01 -10.46 -2.56
N THR A 54 10.34 -10.07 -3.64
CA THR A 54 10.88 -10.24 -5.01
C THR A 54 11.27 -8.93 -5.67
N PHE A 55 10.84 -7.79 -5.15
CA PHE A 55 11.08 -6.52 -5.80
C PHE A 55 12.53 -6.07 -5.57
N VAL A 56 13.29 -6.03 -6.66
CA VAL A 56 14.64 -5.48 -6.71
C VAL A 56 14.61 -4.29 -7.67
N PRO A 57 14.85 -3.07 -7.19
CA PRO A 57 14.85 -1.90 -8.06
C PRO A 57 16.05 -1.88 -9.01
N GLU A 58 15.83 -1.33 -10.20
CA GLU A 58 16.93 -1.06 -11.12
C GLU A 58 17.89 -0.04 -10.52
N LYS A 59 19.20 -0.29 -10.65
CA LYS A 59 20.25 0.57 -10.08
C LYS A 59 20.09 2.04 -10.46
N LYS A 60 19.77 2.33 -11.72
CA LYS A 60 19.56 3.71 -12.21
C LYS A 60 18.44 4.43 -11.47
N LEU A 61 17.36 3.73 -11.13
CA LEU A 61 16.23 4.28 -10.40
C LEU A 61 16.57 4.51 -8.92
N SER A 62 17.27 3.55 -8.30
CA SER A 62 17.77 3.71 -6.92
C SER A 62 18.74 4.89 -6.80
N ASP A 63 19.67 5.03 -7.75
CA ASP A 63 20.62 6.15 -7.77
C ASP A 63 19.90 7.50 -7.93
N LEU A 64 18.89 7.57 -8.81
CA LEU A 64 18.07 8.77 -8.99
C LEU A 64 17.33 9.15 -7.69
N ILE A 65 16.68 8.19 -7.04
CA ILE A 65 15.96 8.43 -5.80
C ILE A 65 16.91 8.89 -4.69
N ARG A 66 18.10 8.27 -4.57
CA ARG A 66 19.13 8.65 -3.58
C ARG A 66 19.75 10.02 -3.83
N SER A 67 19.73 10.52 -5.07
CA SER A 67 20.23 11.84 -5.40
C SER A 67 19.33 13.00 -4.92
N ILE A 68 18.10 12.69 -4.48
CA ILE A 68 17.18 13.70 -3.95
C ILE A 68 17.66 14.13 -2.56
N ASN A 69 18.33 15.28 -2.49
CA ASN A 69 18.91 15.84 -1.26
C ASN A 69 17.91 16.61 -0.39
N LYS A 70 16.61 16.33 -0.53
CA LYS A 70 15.53 16.97 0.23
C LYS A 70 14.73 15.91 0.97
N LYS A 71 14.33 16.24 2.21
CA LYS A 71 13.37 15.43 2.94
C LYS A 71 12.04 15.43 2.19
N LEU A 72 11.57 14.25 1.80
CA LEU A 72 10.26 14.05 1.20
C LEU A 72 9.35 13.36 2.21
N GLU A 73 8.10 13.80 2.25
CA GLU A 73 7.03 13.13 3.00
C GLU A 73 5.99 12.62 1.99
N TRP A 74 5.79 11.31 1.98
CA TRP A 74 4.89 10.66 1.04
C TRP A 74 3.60 10.29 1.75
N VAL A 75 2.49 10.91 1.32
CA VAL A 75 1.15 10.55 1.75
C VAL A 75 0.48 9.79 0.60
N VAL A 76 0.06 8.58 0.89
CA VAL A 76 -0.66 7.72 -0.07
C VAL A 76 -2.08 7.52 0.43
N ILE A 77 -3.04 7.78 -0.44
CA ILE A 77 -4.47 7.49 -0.19
C ILE A 77 -4.83 6.28 -1.02
N SER A 78 -5.26 5.20 -0.37
CA SER A 78 -5.61 3.97 -1.05
C SER A 78 -6.58 3.12 -0.24
N GLU A 79 -7.24 2.19 -0.94
CA GLU A 79 -8.10 1.16 -0.36
C GLU A 79 -7.51 -0.22 -0.66
N ALA A 80 -7.74 -1.18 0.23
CA ALA A 80 -7.16 -2.53 0.16
C ALA A 80 -7.46 -3.27 -1.15
N TRP A 81 -8.59 -2.95 -1.79
CA TRP A 81 -9.04 -3.55 -3.04
C TRP A 81 -8.54 -2.82 -4.30
N CYS A 82 -7.86 -1.68 -4.15
CA CYS A 82 -7.45 -0.85 -5.28
C CYS A 82 -6.27 -1.47 -6.03
N GLU A 83 -6.31 -1.50 -7.37
CA GLU A 83 -5.23 -2.03 -8.20
C GLU A 83 -3.94 -1.18 -8.13
N ILE A 84 -4.03 0.08 -7.69
CA ILE A 84 -2.87 0.99 -7.55
C ILE A 84 -1.89 0.54 -6.47
N VAL A 85 -2.36 -0.31 -5.53
CA VAL A 85 -1.56 -0.97 -4.50
C VAL A 85 -0.35 -1.66 -5.13
N ARG A 86 -0.47 -2.30 -6.29
CA ARG A 86 0.69 -2.94 -6.92
C ARG A 86 1.81 -1.96 -7.32
N LYS A 87 1.45 -0.79 -7.84
CA LYS A 87 2.43 0.18 -8.40
C LYS A 87 3.07 1.02 -7.32
N ILE A 88 2.27 1.50 -6.36
CA ILE A 88 2.77 2.35 -5.27
C ILE A 88 3.67 1.56 -4.32
N PHE A 89 3.40 0.29 -4.10
CA PHE A 89 4.18 -0.52 -3.17
C PHE A 89 5.62 -0.75 -3.63
N GLN A 90 5.83 -0.90 -4.94
CA GLN A 90 7.17 -0.98 -5.52
C GLN A 90 7.96 0.32 -5.29
N LEU A 91 7.29 1.47 -5.44
CA LEU A 91 7.92 2.78 -5.20
C LEU A 91 8.23 3.04 -3.71
N LEU A 92 7.34 2.61 -2.81
CA LEU A 92 7.58 2.78 -1.36
C LEU A 92 8.71 1.89 -0.84
N GLN A 93 8.81 0.64 -1.30
CA GLN A 93 9.91 -0.25 -0.92
C GLN A 93 11.28 0.23 -1.42
N LEU A 94 11.29 0.96 -2.54
CA LEU A 94 12.46 1.61 -3.09
C LEU A 94 13.06 2.69 -2.20
N TRP A 95 12.22 3.31 -1.36
CA TRP A 95 12.59 4.45 -0.53
C TRP A 95 12.89 4.06 0.93
N LEU A 96 12.36 2.92 1.37
CA LEU A 96 12.62 2.36 2.71
C LEU A 96 13.96 1.60 2.81
N ASN A 97 14.65 1.35 1.69
CA ASN A 97 15.93 0.62 1.57
C ASN A 97 17.03 1.48 0.90
#